data_AF-A0A432RFG1-F1
#
_entry.id   AF-A0A432RFG1-F1
#
_cell.length_a   1.000
_cell.length_b   1.000
_cell.length_c   1.000
_cell.angle_alpha   90.00
_cell.angle_beta   90.00
_cell.angle_gamma   90.00
#
_symmetry.space_group_name_H-M   'P 1'
#
loop_
_entity.id
_entity.type
_entity.pdbx_description
1 polymer ?
#
loop_
_entity_poly.entity_id
_entity_poly.type
_entity_poly.pdbx_seq_one_letter_code
_entity_poly.pdbx_strand_id
1 'polypeptide(L)'
;MKNRLKSLERFFVLYVVIVIIFFFLLIFALFLNKEEKSLKMADIIILRKENRLDLFVQNLHKIEYKVHEYNIRKLYKEQAYINLYEFIEYLKKNYNIKIQKAPYEKDNNIYAIASLNYKYTSMEDMRNLFYKLLNSVSPLVDLTHIEQKLTTEGTILKIEMILIQPFRESK
;
A
#
# COMPACT_ATOMS: atom_id res chain seq x y z
N MET A 1 30.02 -73.06 19.93
CA MET A 1 29.25 -71.86 20.39
C MET A 1 29.92 -70.52 20.08
N LYS A 2 31.25 -70.35 20.22
CA LYS A 2 31.95 -69.07 19.96
C LYS A 2 31.73 -68.45 18.57
N ASN A 3 31.60 -69.24 17.51
CA ASN A 3 31.38 -68.71 16.15
C ASN A 3 29.96 -68.18 15.89
N ARG A 4 28.94 -68.68 16.62
CA ARG A 4 27.56 -68.17 16.50
C ARG A 4 27.39 -66.82 17.21
N LEU A 5 28.06 -66.61 18.35
CA LEU A 5 28.08 -65.32 19.05
C LEU A 5 28.73 -64.20 18.20
N LYS A 6 29.91 -64.46 17.61
CA LYS A 6 30.58 -63.49 16.72
C LYS A 6 29.75 -63.12 15.48
N SER A 7 28.94 -64.06 14.98
CA SER A 7 28.02 -63.80 13.87
C SER A 7 26.87 -62.88 14.31
N LEU A 8 26.26 -63.16 15.47
CA LEU A 8 25.19 -62.33 16.05
C LEU A 8 25.66 -60.91 16.36
N GLU A 9 26.87 -60.75 16.90
CA GLU A 9 27.48 -59.44 17.15
C GLU A 9 27.68 -58.63 15.85
N ARG A 10 28.12 -59.26 14.76
CA ARG A 10 28.27 -58.60 13.46
C ARG A 10 26.92 -58.17 12.86
N PHE A 11 25.88 -59.00 12.99
CA PHE A 11 24.52 -58.63 12.58
C PHE A 11 23.97 -57.47 13.40
N PHE A 12 24.23 -57.46 14.71
CA PHE A 12 23.82 -56.38 15.60
C PHE A 12 24.53 -55.06 15.25
N VAL A 13 25.85 -55.10 15.01
CA VAL A 13 26.61 -53.91 14.58
C VAL A 13 26.11 -53.39 13.23
N LEU A 14 25.86 -54.28 12.26
CA LEU A 14 25.32 -53.89 10.96
C LEU A 14 23.93 -53.25 11.09
N TYR A 15 23.06 -53.82 11.91
CA TYR A 15 21.74 -53.28 12.20
C TYR A 15 21.81 -51.87 12.81
N VAL A 16 22.68 -51.67 13.81
CA VAL A 16 22.88 -50.36 14.44
C VAL A 16 23.39 -49.33 13.43
N VAL A 17 24.32 -49.71 12.55
CA VAL A 17 24.83 -48.83 11.49
C VAL A 17 23.71 -48.44 10.51
N ILE A 18 22.86 -49.38 10.09
CA ILE A 18 21.73 -49.10 9.20
C ILE A 18 20.73 -48.15 9.85
N VAL A 19 20.41 -48.34 11.13
CA VAL A 19 19.50 -47.46 11.87
C VAL A 19 20.06 -46.04 11.97
N ILE A 20 21.36 -45.89 12.23
CA ILE A 20 22.04 -44.59 12.27
C ILE A 20 21.96 -43.90 10.90
N ILE A 21 22.25 -44.62 9.81
CA ILE A 21 22.16 -44.07 8.44
C ILE A 21 20.73 -43.63 8.14
N PHE A 22 19.73 -44.43 8.50
CA PHE A 22 18.33 -44.09 8.28
C PHE A 22 17.90 -42.85 9.07
N PHE A 23 18.39 -42.71 10.30
CA PHE A 23 18.15 -41.53 11.13
C PHE A 23 18.76 -40.26 10.51
N PHE A 24 19.98 -40.33 9.98
CA PHE A 24 20.61 -39.22 9.27
C PHE A 24 19.84 -38.84 7.99
N LEU A 25 19.38 -39.82 7.21
CA LEU A 25 18.56 -39.58 6.02
C LEU A 25 17.24 -38.90 6.37
N LEU A 26 16.61 -39.29 7.48
CA LEU A 26 15.36 -38.71 7.94
C LEU A 26 15.53 -37.25 8.40
N ILE A 27 16.62 -36.94 9.13
CA ILE A 27 16.99 -35.57 9.49
C ILE A 27 17.22 -34.74 8.22
N PHE A 28 17.97 -35.28 7.26
CA PHE A 28 18.27 -34.57 6.01
C PHE A 28 16.99 -34.27 5.19
N ALA A 29 16.08 -35.23 5.08
CA ALA A 29 14.79 -35.05 4.41
C ALA A 29 13.92 -33.98 5.10
N LEU A 30 13.93 -33.92 6.43
CA LEU A 30 13.22 -32.88 7.20
C LEU A 30 13.82 -31.49 6.96
N PHE A 31 15.15 -31.38 6.87
CA PHE A 31 15.83 -30.12 6.54
C PHE A 31 15.49 -29.62 5.13
N LEU A 32 15.55 -30.49 4.12
CA LEU A 32 15.18 -30.15 2.74
C LEU A 32 13.73 -29.65 2.62
N ASN A 33 12.78 -30.32 3.27
CA ASN A 33 11.38 -29.93 3.25
C ASN A 33 11.13 -28.56 3.93
N LYS A 34 11.93 -28.23 4.95
CA LYS A 34 11.87 -26.93 5.61
C LYS A 34 12.39 -25.80 4.70
N GLU A 35 13.49 -26.03 3.99
CA GLU A 35 14.03 -25.06 3.02
C GLU A 35 13.08 -24.84 1.84
N GLU A 36 12.47 -25.91 1.30
CA GLU A 36 11.51 -25.82 0.19
C GLU A 36 10.28 -24.98 0.57
N LYS A 37 9.77 -25.14 1.80
CA LYS A 37 8.67 -24.30 2.33
C LYS A 37 9.09 -22.84 2.49
N SER A 38 10.33 -22.58 2.92
CA SER A 38 10.86 -21.22 3.05
C SER A 38 11.00 -20.54 1.69
N LEU A 39 11.47 -21.26 0.67
CA LEU A 39 11.60 -20.76 -0.71
C LEU A 39 10.22 -20.44 -1.31
N LYS A 40 9.25 -21.34 -1.19
CA LYS A 40 7.87 -21.09 -1.63
C LYS A 40 7.25 -19.87 -0.96
N MET A 41 7.55 -19.64 0.32
CA MET A 41 7.08 -18.44 1.03
C MET A 41 7.77 -17.16 0.55
N ALA A 42 9.07 -17.23 0.23
CA ALA A 42 9.81 -16.13 -0.37
C ALA A 42 9.23 -15.76 -1.75
N ASP A 43 8.91 -16.74 -2.58
CA ASP A 43 8.28 -16.52 -3.90
C ASP A 43 6.91 -15.83 -3.77
N ILE A 44 6.07 -16.24 -2.81
CA ILE A 44 4.79 -15.58 -2.54
C ILE A 44 4.99 -14.12 -2.10
N ILE A 45 6.01 -13.85 -1.28
CA ILE A 45 6.33 -12.49 -0.84
C ILE A 45 6.83 -11.64 -2.02
N ILE A 46 7.66 -12.20 -2.90
CA ILE A 46 8.16 -11.54 -4.11
C ILE A 46 6.99 -11.21 -5.04
N LEU A 47 6.13 -12.18 -5.35
CA LEU A 47 4.95 -11.99 -6.20
C LEU A 47 3.99 -10.91 -5.65
N ARG A 48 3.82 -10.85 -4.33
CA ARG A 48 3.02 -9.78 -3.68
C ARG A 48 3.69 -8.41 -3.79
N LYS A 49 5.03 -8.35 -3.73
CA LYS A 49 5.77 -7.10 -3.89
C LYS A 49 5.72 -6.62 -5.35
N GLU A 50 5.87 -7.51 -6.33
CA GLU A 50 5.75 -7.21 -7.76
C GLU A 50 4.37 -6.64 -8.11
N ASN A 51 3.28 -7.31 -7.69
CA ASN A 51 1.92 -6.80 -7.91
C ASN A 51 1.70 -5.41 -7.31
N ARG A 52 2.26 -5.13 -6.12
CA ARG A 52 2.20 -3.80 -5.51
C ARG A 52 3.00 -2.76 -6.30
N LEU A 53 4.10 -3.17 -6.92
CA LEU A 53 4.95 -2.33 -7.74
C LEU A 53 4.27 -1.98 -9.06
N ASP A 54 3.61 -2.95 -9.72
CA ASP A 54 2.83 -2.72 -10.95
C ASP A 54 1.65 -1.77 -10.71
N LEU A 55 0.88 -2.00 -9.64
CA LEU A 55 -0.18 -1.08 -9.20
C LEU A 55 0.36 0.33 -8.92
N PHE A 56 1.56 0.42 -8.35
CA PHE A 56 2.21 1.69 -8.06
C PHE A 56 2.66 2.42 -9.33
N VAL A 57 3.26 1.71 -10.29
CA VAL A 57 3.65 2.26 -11.60
C VAL A 57 2.44 2.75 -12.38
N GLN A 58 1.34 2.00 -12.38
CA GLN A 58 0.08 2.43 -12.98
C GLN A 58 -0.47 3.70 -12.33
N ASN A 59 -0.42 3.80 -11.00
CA ASN A 59 -0.85 4.99 -10.29
C ASN A 59 0.06 6.20 -10.55
N LEU A 60 1.39 6.01 -10.65
CA LEU A 60 2.33 7.07 -11.03
C LEU A 60 2.05 7.59 -12.43
N HIS A 61 1.88 6.70 -13.42
CA HIS A 61 1.52 7.11 -14.78
C HIS A 61 0.21 7.89 -14.82
N LYS A 62 -0.78 7.50 -14.00
CA LYS A 62 -2.05 8.24 -13.90
C LYS A 62 -1.86 9.63 -13.30
N ILE A 63 -0.99 9.80 -12.31
CA ILE A 63 -0.68 11.10 -11.70
C ILE A 63 0.11 11.97 -12.67
N GLU A 64 1.16 11.45 -13.31
CA GLU A 64 1.95 12.20 -14.30
C GLU A 64 1.11 12.62 -15.50
N TYR A 65 0.23 11.74 -16.00
CA TYR A 65 -0.74 12.06 -17.03
C TYR A 65 -1.65 13.21 -16.60
N LYS A 66 -2.25 13.16 -15.41
CA LYS A 66 -3.07 14.26 -14.88
C LYS A 66 -2.28 15.57 -14.73
N VAL A 67 -1.04 15.51 -14.24
CA VAL A 67 -0.17 16.69 -14.12
C VAL A 67 0.09 17.34 -15.48
N HIS A 68 0.30 16.54 -16.52
CA HIS A 68 0.51 17.02 -17.87
C HIS A 68 -0.78 17.51 -18.53
N GLU A 69 -1.89 16.79 -18.39
CA GLU A 69 -3.21 17.13 -18.92
C GLU A 69 -3.75 18.44 -18.34
N TYR A 70 -3.60 18.66 -17.03
CA TYR A 70 -4.03 19.87 -16.35
C TYR A 70 -2.98 20.99 -16.33
N ASN A 71 -1.85 20.80 -17.03
CA ASN A 71 -0.72 21.75 -17.11
C ASN A 71 -0.28 22.30 -15.73
N ILE A 72 -0.12 21.39 -14.77
CA ILE A 72 0.10 21.76 -13.37
C ILE A 72 1.55 22.18 -13.18
N ARG A 73 1.72 23.44 -12.78
CA ARG A 73 3.04 24.01 -12.55
C ARG A 73 3.67 23.37 -11.31
N LYS A 74 4.80 22.68 -11.52
CA LYS A 74 5.65 22.19 -10.42
C LYS A 74 6.22 23.40 -9.65
N LEU A 75 5.86 23.50 -8.38
CA LEU A 75 6.37 24.52 -7.46
C LEU A 75 7.70 24.07 -6.86
N TYR A 76 8.46 25.02 -6.29
CA TYR A 76 9.56 24.63 -5.41
C TYR A 76 9.02 23.95 -4.16
N LYS A 77 9.79 23.03 -3.59
CA LYS A 77 9.37 22.19 -2.46
C LYS A 77 8.71 22.96 -1.31
N GLU A 78 9.32 24.03 -0.82
CA GLU A 78 8.74 24.85 0.26
C GLU A 78 7.42 25.51 -0.16
N GLN A 79 7.36 26.07 -1.37
CA GLN A 79 6.15 26.67 -1.91
C GLN A 79 5.04 25.63 -2.13
N ALA A 80 5.40 24.40 -2.48
CA ALA A 80 4.48 23.29 -2.62
C ALA A 80 3.84 22.92 -1.28
N TYR A 81 4.62 22.88 -0.19
CA TYR A 81 4.06 22.71 1.16
C TYR A 81 3.09 23.82 1.53
N ILE A 82 3.48 25.07 1.33
CA ILE A 82 2.64 26.25 1.63
C ILE A 82 1.31 26.14 0.86
N ASN A 83 1.37 25.91 -0.46
CA ASN A 83 0.18 25.80 -1.30
C ASN A 83 -0.75 24.66 -0.84
N LEU A 84 -0.18 23.51 -0.47
CA LEU A 84 -0.97 22.38 0.04
C LEU A 84 -1.63 22.71 1.38
N TYR A 85 -0.91 23.36 2.32
CA TYR A 85 -1.46 23.74 3.61
C TYR A 85 -2.55 24.81 3.47
N GLU A 86 -2.36 25.82 2.63
CA GLU A 86 -3.39 26.84 2.35
C GLU A 86 -4.66 26.21 1.79
N PHE A 87 -4.52 25.26 0.86
CA PHE A 87 -5.66 24.53 0.33
C PHE A 87 -6.37 23.68 1.39
N ILE A 88 -5.61 23.00 2.25
CA ILE A 88 -6.17 22.25 3.38
C ILE A 88 -6.94 23.18 4.33
N GLU A 89 -6.40 24.34 4.68
CA GLU A 89 -7.07 25.31 5.54
C GLU A 89 -8.35 25.88 4.88
N TYR A 90 -8.30 26.16 3.58
CA TYR A 90 -9.50 26.50 2.80
C TYR A 90 -10.57 25.41 2.92
N LEU A 91 -10.20 24.13 2.74
CA LEU A 91 -11.14 23.03 2.84
C LEU A 91 -11.68 22.85 4.26
N LYS A 92 -10.86 23.04 5.30
CA LYS A 92 -11.30 22.97 6.70
C LYS A 92 -12.36 24.03 6.99
N LYS A 93 -12.10 25.26 6.56
CA LYS A 93 -12.99 26.40 6.77
C LYS A 93 -14.35 26.25 6.07
N ASN A 94 -14.36 25.71 4.85
CA ASN A 94 -15.57 25.67 4.03
C ASN A 94 -16.35 24.35 4.12
N TYR A 95 -15.67 23.25 4.42
CA TYR A 95 -16.23 21.91 4.26
C TYR A 95 -16.03 20.99 5.46
N ASN A 96 -15.48 21.47 6.58
CA ASN A 96 -15.28 20.67 7.80
C ASN A 96 -14.54 19.34 7.54
N ILE A 97 -13.42 19.42 6.81
CA ILE A 97 -12.59 18.24 6.53
C ILE A 97 -11.78 17.81 7.76
N LYS A 98 -11.47 16.51 7.82
CA LYS A 98 -10.51 15.93 8.77
C LYS A 98 -9.30 15.42 8.02
N ILE A 99 -8.10 15.82 8.46
CA ILE A 99 -6.85 15.25 7.94
C ILE A 99 -6.65 13.87 8.58
N GLN A 100 -6.69 12.82 7.77
CA GLN A 100 -6.41 11.45 8.22
C GLN A 100 -4.91 11.18 8.31
N LYS A 101 -4.14 11.76 7.37
CA LYS A 101 -2.68 11.62 7.32
C LYS A 101 -2.06 12.96 6.97
N ALA A 102 -1.14 13.41 7.82
CA ALA A 102 -0.39 14.64 7.63
C ALA A 102 0.42 14.62 6.31
N PRO A 103 0.74 15.79 5.74
CA PRO A 103 1.52 15.88 4.51
C PRO A 103 2.82 15.08 4.56
N TYR A 104 3.08 14.28 3.52
CA TYR A 104 4.30 13.49 3.37
C TYR A 104 4.79 13.47 1.93
N GLU A 105 6.10 13.34 1.76
CA GLU A 105 6.73 13.34 0.44
C GLU A 105 6.84 11.94 -0.15
N LYS A 106 6.62 11.85 -1.46
CA LYS A 106 6.94 10.67 -2.26
C LYS A 106 7.07 11.08 -3.74
N ASP A 107 8.07 10.55 -4.45
CA ASP A 107 8.15 10.67 -5.91
C ASP A 107 7.96 12.09 -6.47
N ASN A 108 8.63 13.10 -5.89
CA ASN A 108 8.49 14.53 -6.26
C ASN A 108 7.07 15.12 -6.10
N ASN A 109 6.27 14.55 -5.20
CA ASN A 109 4.94 15.01 -4.85
C ASN A 109 4.80 15.06 -3.32
N ILE A 110 4.01 16.01 -2.83
CA ILE A 110 3.56 16.07 -1.43
C ILE A 110 2.12 15.57 -1.40
N TYR A 111 1.85 14.58 -0.55
CA TYR A 111 0.57 13.93 -0.40
C TYR A 111 -0.05 14.25 0.95
N ALA A 112 -1.35 14.50 0.99
CA ALA A 112 -2.13 14.50 2.23
C ALA A 112 -3.41 13.69 2.04
N ILE A 113 -3.87 13.01 3.09
CA ILE A 113 -5.14 12.26 3.05
C ILE A 113 -6.15 13.00 3.91
N ALA A 114 -7.29 13.33 3.30
CA ALA A 114 -8.38 14.04 3.96
C ALA A 114 -9.69 13.28 3.80
N SER A 115 -10.55 13.38 4.82
CA SER A 115 -11.95 13.01 4.71
C SER A 115 -12.86 14.21 4.89
N LEU A 116 -13.92 14.21 4.10
CA LEU A 116 -14.95 15.23 4.09
C LEU A 116 -16.28 14.57 4.45
N ASN A 117 -17.03 15.19 5.37
CA ASN A 117 -18.43 14.88 5.60
C ASN A 117 -19.26 16.11 5.21
N TYR A 118 -19.97 16.02 4.09
CA TYR A 118 -20.77 17.11 3.56
C TYR A 118 -22.26 16.76 3.59
N LYS A 119 -23.06 17.59 4.25
CA LYS A 119 -24.51 17.49 4.22
C LYS A 119 -25.03 18.27 3.02
N TYR A 120 -25.81 17.63 2.17
CA TYR A 120 -26.42 18.29 1.01
C TYR A 120 -27.93 18.04 0.95
N THR A 121 -28.64 19.00 0.38
CA THR A 121 -30.11 19.02 0.27
C THR A 121 -30.61 18.87 -1.16
N SER A 122 -29.77 19.21 -2.14
CA SER A 122 -30.06 19.04 -3.55
C SER A 122 -28.89 18.41 -4.31
N MET A 123 -29.18 17.78 -5.45
CA MET A 123 -28.14 17.26 -6.34
C MET A 123 -27.24 18.38 -6.90
N GLU A 124 -27.77 19.61 -7.01
CA GLU A 124 -26.99 20.76 -7.46
C GLU A 124 -25.93 21.17 -6.44
N ASP A 125 -26.24 21.10 -5.14
CA ASP A 125 -25.26 21.33 -4.06
C ASP A 125 -24.11 20.33 -4.13
N MET A 126 -24.46 19.05 -4.36
CA MET A 126 -23.48 17.96 -4.51
C MET A 126 -22.59 18.19 -5.74
N ARG A 127 -23.16 18.57 -6.89
CA ARG A 127 -22.41 18.88 -8.11
C ARG A 127 -21.47 20.06 -7.91
N ASN A 128 -21.94 21.12 -7.24
CA ASN A 128 -21.13 22.29 -6.92
C ASN A 128 -19.95 21.95 -6.01
N LEU A 129 -20.14 21.04 -5.05
CA LEU A 129 -19.04 20.53 -4.24
C LEU A 129 -17.99 19.82 -5.11
N PHE A 130 -18.41 18.86 -5.95
CA PHE A 130 -17.48 18.13 -6.82
C PHE A 130 -16.75 19.06 -7.78
N TYR A 131 -17.45 20.02 -8.39
CA TYR A 131 -16.84 21.00 -9.27
C TYR A 131 -15.74 21.80 -8.55
N LYS A 132 -15.99 22.27 -7.33
CA LYS A 132 -14.98 23.01 -6.55
C LYS A 132 -13.80 22.15 -6.12
N LEU A 133 -14.03 20.88 -5.78
CA LEU A 133 -12.95 19.96 -5.40
C LEU A 133 -12.10 19.55 -6.61
N LEU A 134 -12.73 19.24 -7.74
CA LEU A 134 -12.07 18.66 -8.91
C LEU A 134 -11.49 19.71 -9.87
N ASN A 135 -12.00 20.94 -9.88
CA ASN A 135 -11.42 22.03 -10.69
C ASN A 135 -10.25 22.73 -10.01
N SER A 136 -9.83 22.31 -8.82
CA SER A 136 -8.57 22.76 -8.26
C SER A 136 -7.42 22.25 -9.14
N VAL A 137 -6.76 23.18 -9.85
CA VAL A 137 -5.62 22.85 -10.71
C VAL A 137 -4.40 22.45 -9.88
N SER A 138 -4.22 23.04 -8.69
CA SER A 138 -3.11 22.71 -7.79
C SER A 138 -3.42 23.19 -6.37
N PRO A 139 -3.51 22.30 -5.36
CA PRO A 139 -3.23 20.86 -5.40
C PRO A 139 -4.27 20.05 -6.18
N LEU A 140 -3.82 18.93 -6.76
CA LEU A 140 -4.69 17.91 -7.34
C LEU A 140 -5.49 17.22 -6.26
N VAL A 141 -6.75 16.89 -6.58
CA VAL A 141 -7.63 16.13 -5.71
C VAL A 141 -8.01 14.83 -6.41
N ASP A 142 -7.63 13.70 -5.82
CA ASP A 142 -8.07 12.38 -6.28
C ASP A 142 -9.04 11.78 -5.26
N LEU A 143 -10.24 11.42 -5.71
CA LEU A 143 -11.29 10.88 -4.86
C LEU A 143 -11.13 9.37 -4.78
N THR A 144 -10.81 8.85 -3.60
CA THR A 144 -10.54 7.43 -3.40
C THR A 144 -11.77 6.65 -2.96
N HIS A 145 -12.65 7.31 -2.21
CA HIS A 145 -13.85 6.69 -1.70
C HIS A 145 -14.97 7.72 -1.58
N ILE A 146 -16.19 7.32 -1.97
CA ILE A 146 -17.39 8.14 -1.85
C ILE A 146 -18.50 7.24 -1.31
N GLU A 147 -19.06 7.63 -0.18
CA GLU A 147 -20.17 6.94 0.47
C GLU A 147 -21.31 7.94 0.71
N GLN A 148 -22.54 7.51 0.43
CA GLN A 148 -23.73 8.33 0.62
C GLN A 148 -24.65 7.68 1.65
N LYS A 149 -25.06 8.44 2.65
CA LYS A 149 -26.00 7.99 3.69
C LYS A 149 -27.19 8.93 3.77
N LEU A 150 -28.39 8.37 3.60
CA LEU A 150 -29.65 9.09 3.83
C LEU A 150 -29.89 9.21 5.34
N THR A 151 -30.21 10.41 5.80
CA THR A 151 -30.64 10.69 7.17
C THR A 151 -31.97 11.43 7.17
N THR A 152 -32.62 11.51 8.33
CA THR A 152 -33.91 12.21 8.50
C THR A 152 -33.84 13.71 8.21
N GLU A 153 -32.64 14.30 8.21
CA GLU A 153 -32.43 15.73 7.99
C GLU A 153 -31.77 16.06 6.64
N GLY A 154 -31.56 15.06 5.77
CA GLY A 154 -30.91 15.24 4.47
C GLY A 154 -30.02 14.07 4.07
N THR A 155 -29.14 14.29 3.09
CA THR A 155 -28.16 13.27 2.70
C THR A 155 -26.77 13.69 3.16
N ILE A 156 -26.04 12.77 3.79
CA ILE A 156 -24.65 12.95 4.15
C ILE A 156 -23.77 12.23 3.13
N LEU A 157 -22.88 12.99 2.52
CA LEU A 157 -21.83 12.49 1.64
C LEU A 157 -20.53 12.42 2.43
N LYS A 158 -19.94 11.23 2.49
CA LYS A 158 -18.60 11.01 3.03
C LYS A 158 -17.65 10.78 1.87
N ILE A 159 -16.63 11.61 1.76
CA ILE A 159 -15.62 11.52 0.71
C ILE A 159 -14.26 11.31 1.38
N GLU A 160 -13.48 10.37 0.88
CA GLU A 160 -12.05 10.28 1.15
C GLU A 160 -11.29 10.68 -0.10
N MET A 161 -10.27 11.52 0.10
CA MET A 161 -9.51 12.12 -0.98
C MET A 161 -8.02 12.19 -0.65
N ILE A 162 -7.23 12.06 -1.70
CA ILE A 162 -5.79 12.30 -1.68
C ILE A 162 -5.55 13.65 -2.33
N LEU A 163 -4.90 14.53 -1.59
CA LEU A 163 -4.41 15.81 -2.06
C LEU A 163 -2.97 15.62 -2.54
N ILE A 164 -2.67 15.99 -3.78
CA ILE A 164 -1.37 15.78 -4.41
C ILE A 164 -0.84 17.12 -4.90
N GLN A 165 0.30 17.54 -4.37
CA GLN A 165 1.00 18.74 -4.83
C GLN A 165 2.34 18.35 -5.46
N PRO A 166 2.46 18.40 -6.80
CA PRO A 166 3.73 18.20 -7.48
C PRO A 166 4.73 19.30 -7.12
N PHE A 167 6.00 18.91 -6.96
CA PHE A 167 7.09 19.84 -6.74
C PHE A 167 8.32 19.49 -7.59
N ARG A 168 9.27 20.42 -7.61
CA ARG A 168 10.64 20.22 -8.08
C ARG A 168 11.60 20.52 -6.93
N GLU A 169 12.67 19.75 -6.83
CA GLU A 169 13.77 20.10 -5.93
C GLU A 169 14.35 21.47 -6.33
N SER A 170 14.70 22.29 -5.35
CA SER A 170 15.48 23.49 -5.61
C SER A 170 16.90 23.10 -6.03
N LYS A 171 17.53 23.94 -6.86
CA LYS A 171 18.99 23.91 -7.03
C LYS A 171 19.69 24.21 -5.71
#